data_AF-A0A6A2RQ33-F1
#
_entry.id   AF-A0A6A2RQ33-F1
#
_cell.length_a   1.000
_cell.length_b   1.000
_cell.length_c   1.000
_cell.angle_alpha   90.00
_cell.angle_beta   90.00
_cell.angle_gamma   90.00
#
_symmetry.space_group_name_H-M   'P 1'
#
loop_
_entity.id
_entity.type
_entity.pdbx_description
1 polymer ?
#
loop_
_entity_poly.entity_id
_entity_poly.type
_entity_poly.pdbx_seq_one_letter_code
_entity_poly.pdbx_strand_id
1 'polypeptide(L)'
;MKTTATISQEELEQKAVDSMIAYEKNLISGQEMKEAVTRALHHYANREGHREIVLKGWIIKTIYALDSSQLKDLDRVAFTCMDKQPVNP
;
A
#
# COMPACT_ATOMS: atom_id res chain seq x y z
N MET A 1 -0.76 -21.00 29.59
CA MET A 1 -1.59 -20.37 28.55
C MET A 1 -0.64 -19.73 27.55
N LYS A 2 -0.60 -20.20 26.30
CA LYS A 2 0.10 -19.47 25.23
C LYS A 2 -0.83 -18.32 24.86
N THR A 3 -0.43 -17.09 25.15
CA THR A 3 -1.14 -15.89 24.71
C THR A 3 -0.96 -15.82 23.20
N THR A 4 -1.89 -16.41 22.45
CA THR A 4 -1.96 -16.22 21.01
C THR A 4 -2.35 -14.76 20.82
N ALA A 5 -1.36 -13.90 20.57
CA ALA A 5 -1.63 -12.51 20.22
C ALA A 5 -2.49 -12.55 18.95
N THR A 6 -3.74 -12.12 19.06
CA THR A 6 -4.60 -11.90 17.90
C THR A 6 -4.01 -10.70 17.17
N ILE A 7 -3.18 -10.96 16.16
CA ILE A 7 -2.64 -9.92 15.28
C ILE A 7 -3.84 -9.24 14.61
N SER A 8 -3.89 -7.91 14.67
CA SER A 8 -5.00 -7.18 14.07
C SER A 8 -4.88 -7.14 12.54
N GLN A 9 -6.01 -6.88 11.89
CA GLN A 9 -6.08 -6.67 10.44
C GLN A 9 -5.16 -5.50 10.00
N GLU A 10 -5.15 -4.41 10.76
CA GLU A 10 -4.31 -3.23 10.53
C GLU A 10 -2.80 -3.55 10.62
N GLU A 11 -2.39 -4.38 11.59
CA GLU A 11 -0.98 -4.78 11.72
C GLU A 11 -0.51 -5.62 10.54
N LEU A 12 -1.36 -6.50 10.00
CA LEU A 12 -1.02 -7.28 8.81
C LEU A 12 -0.94 -6.41 7.56
N GLU A 13 -1.86 -5.45 7.41
CA GLU A 13 -1.82 -4.48 6.31
C GLU A 13 -0.55 -3.63 6.34
N GLN A 14 -0.21 -3.07 7.50
CA GLN A 14 1.00 -2.29 7.65
C GLN A 14 2.24 -3.12 7.31
N LYS A 15 2.30 -4.37 7.79
CA LYS A 15 3.40 -5.28 7.46
C LYS A 15 3.48 -5.60 5.96
N ALA A 16 2.34 -5.74 5.28
CA ALA A 16 2.31 -5.94 3.83
C ALA A 16 2.85 -4.70 3.09
N VAL A 17 2.44 -3.50 3.50
CA VAL A 17 2.92 -2.22 2.95
C VAL A 17 4.43 -2.07 3.16
N ASP A 18 4.92 -2.30 4.38
CA ASP A 18 6.34 -2.19 4.71
C ASP A 18 7.18 -3.18 3.90
N SER A 19 6.67 -4.40 3.70
CA SER A 19 7.33 -5.42 2.88
C SER A 19 7.35 -5.04 1.40
N MET A 20 6.27 -4.47 0.86
CA MET A 20 6.25 -3.96 -0.53
C MET A 20 7.27 -2.83 -0.73
N ILE A 21 7.39 -1.92 0.23
CA ILE A 21 8.41 -0.85 0.22
C ILE A 21 9.83 -1.43 0.30
N ALA A 22 10.06 -2.38 1.21
CA ALA A 22 11.35 -3.02 1.39
C ALA A 22 11.79 -3.79 0.14
N TYR A 23 10.85 -4.43 -0.56
CA TYR A 23 11.10 -5.11 -1.82
C TYR A 23 11.54 -4.14 -2.93
N GLU A 24 10.83 -3.03 -3.14
CA GLU A 24 11.23 -2.02 -4.15
C GLU A 24 12.62 -1.39 -3.83
N LYS A 25 12.99 -1.34 -2.55
CA LYS A 25 14.33 -0.94 -2.10
C LYS A 25 15.39 -2.04 -2.18
N ASN A 26 15.05 -3.23 -2.67
CA ASN A 26 15.92 -4.42 -2.73
C ASN A 26 16.44 -4.89 -1.35
N LEU A 27 15.67 -4.64 -0.28
CA LEU A 27 16.04 -5.02 1.09
C LEU A 27 15.56 -6.43 1.49
N ILE A 28 14.55 -6.95 0.79
CA ILE A 28 14.00 -8.29 1.00
C ILE A 28 13.77 -8.99 -0.34
N SER A 29 13.61 -10.31 -0.32
CA SER A 29 13.24 -11.08 -1.49
C SER A 29 11.76 -10.89 -1.87
N GLY A 30 11.44 -11.16 -3.14
CA GLY A 30 10.05 -11.19 -3.61
C GLY A 30 9.19 -12.25 -2.91
N GLN A 31 9.80 -13.32 -2.39
CA GLN A 31 9.10 -14.35 -1.64
C GLN A 31 8.67 -13.85 -0.25
N GLU A 32 9.55 -13.15 0.47
CA GLU A 32 9.21 -12.55 1.76
C GLU A 32 8.08 -11.52 1.64
N MET A 33 8.14 -10.68 0.60
CA MET A 33 7.06 -9.74 0.27
C MET A 33 5.74 -10.50 -0.01
N LYS A 34 5.79 -11.53 -0.86
CA LYS A 34 4.62 -12.33 -1.23
C LYS A 34 3.97 -12.95 0.00
N GLU A 35 4.75 -13.44 0.96
CA GLU A 35 4.24 -14.02 2.20
C GLU A 35 3.52 -12.98 3.07
N ALA A 36 4.09 -11.79 3.23
CA ALA A 36 3.45 -10.70 3.99
C ALA A 36 2.11 -10.28 3.37
N VAL A 37 2.09 -10.08 2.05
CA VAL A 37 0.88 -9.72 1.30
C VAL A 37 -0.18 -10.82 1.39
N THR A 38 0.23 -12.09 1.25
CA THR A 38 -0.70 -13.23 1.35
C THR A 38 -1.35 -13.31 2.73
N ARG A 39 -0.58 -13.07 3.80
CA ARG A 39 -1.12 -13.05 5.16
C ARG A 39 -2.17 -11.96 5.36
N ALA A 40 -1.92 -10.74 4.87
CA ALA A 40 -2.87 -9.65 4.94
C ALA A 40 -4.14 -9.94 4.11
N LEU A 41 -3.99 -10.49 2.91
CA LEU A 41 -5.13 -10.87 2.06
C LEU A 41 -5.97 -12.02 2.64
N HIS A 42 -5.35 -13.02 3.27
CA HIS A 42 -6.09 -14.08 3.95
C HIS A 42 -6.90 -13.58 5.14
N HIS A 43 -6.46 -12.51 5.80
CA HIS A 43 -7.22 -11.92 6.90
C HIS A 43 -8.41 -11.10 6.40
N TYR A 44 -8.28 -10.47 5.22
CA TYR A 44 -9.42 -9.87 4.54
C TYR A 44 -10.37 -10.92 3.95
N ALA A 45 -11.56 -11.03 4.55
CA ALA A 45 -12.63 -11.90 4.05
C ALA A 45 -13.51 -11.25 2.96
N ASN A 46 -13.11 -10.10 2.40
CA ASN A 46 -13.93 -9.35 1.44
C ASN A 46 -13.12 -8.76 0.27
N ARG A 47 -13.81 -8.50 -0.85
CA ARG A 47 -13.21 -8.00 -2.09
C ARG A 47 -12.63 -6.59 -1.97
N GLU A 48 -13.16 -5.77 -1.06
CA GLU A 48 -12.75 -4.38 -0.94
C GLU A 48 -11.38 -4.25 -0.28
N GLY A 49 -11.14 -5.00 0.81
CA GLY A 49 -9.83 -5.08 1.44
C GLY A 49 -8.75 -5.66 0.50
N HIS A 50 -9.14 -6.61 -0.36
CA HIS A 50 -8.23 -7.13 -1.40
C HIS A 50 -7.86 -6.04 -2.40
N ARG A 51 -8.83 -5.24 -2.87
CA ARG A 51 -8.59 -4.11 -3.76
C ARG A 51 -7.70 -3.06 -3.12
N GLU A 52 -7.95 -2.75 -1.84
CA GLU A 52 -7.15 -1.79 -1.10
C GLU A 52 -5.66 -2.18 -1.05
N ILE A 53 -5.34 -3.43 -0.68
CA ILE A 53 -3.94 -3.91 -0.68
C ILE A 53 -3.31 -3.80 -2.08
N VAL A 54 -4.04 -4.24 -3.11
CA VAL A 54 -3.53 -4.21 -4.49
C VAL A 54 -3.26 -2.78 -4.95
N LEU A 55 -4.17 -1.85 -4.64
CA LEU A 55 -4.00 -0.42 -4.95
C LEU A 55 -2.78 0.17 -4.23
N LYS A 56 -2.59 -0.12 -2.94
CA LYS A 56 -1.38 0.32 -2.21
C LYS A 56 -0.11 -0.21 -2.89
N GLY A 57 -0.09 -1.48 -3.30
CA GLY A 57 1.04 -2.06 -4.03
C GLY A 57 1.33 -1.38 -5.37
N TRP A 58 0.29 -1.05 -6.14
CA TRP A 58 0.45 -0.32 -7.41
C TRP A 58 0.97 1.11 -7.21
N ILE A 59 0.49 1.82 -6.18
CA ILE A 59 0.99 3.17 -5.84
C ILE A 59 2.47 3.10 -5.48
N ILE A 60 2.88 2.16 -4.62
CA ILE A 60 4.28 1.97 -4.23
C ILE A 60 5.14 1.74 -5.48
N LYS A 61 4.77 0.75 -6.31
CA LYS A 61 5.52 0.45 -7.54
C LYS A 61 5.62 1.65 -8.49
N THR A 62 4.56 2.44 -8.58
CA THR A 62 4.55 3.66 -9.39
C THR A 62 5.54 4.68 -8.83
N ILE A 63 5.51 4.96 -7.53
CA ILE A 63 6.41 5.92 -6.88
C ILE A 63 7.88 5.53 -7.08
N TYR A 64 8.22 4.25 -6.97
CA TYR A 64 9.60 3.77 -7.17
C TYR A 64 10.03 3.68 -8.64
N ALA A 65 9.09 3.80 -9.60
CA ALA A 65 9.38 3.83 -11.03
C ALA A 65 9.53 5.24 -11.60
N LEU A 66 8.97 6.26 -10.93
CA LEU A 66 8.99 7.66 -11.37
C LEU A 66 10.27 8.38 -10.94
N ASP A 67 10.75 9.30 -11.77
CA ASP A 67 11.78 10.26 -11.36
C ASP A 67 11.19 11.45 -10.58
N SER A 68 12.06 12.28 -10.00
CA SER A 68 11.64 13.41 -9.16
C SER A 68 10.81 14.46 -9.90
N SER A 69 11.02 14.63 -11.21
CA SER A 69 10.24 15.55 -12.03
C SER A 69 8.83 15.02 -12.29
N GLN A 70 8.73 13.73 -12.62
CA GLN A 70 7.46 13.04 -12.82
C GLN A 70 6.65 12.95 -11.53
N LEU A 71 7.32 12.72 -10.40
CA LEU A 71 6.67 12.71 -9.08
C LEU A 71 6.12 14.09 -8.72
N LYS A 72 6.90 15.16 -8.96
CA LYS A 72 6.45 16.54 -8.75
C LYS A 72 5.24 16.91 -9.62
N ASP A 73 5.23 16.45 -10.87
CA ASP A 73 4.09 16.66 -11.76
C ASP A 73 2.85 15.88 -11.28
N LEU A 74 3.02 14.67 -10.77
CA LEU A 74 1.94 13.88 -10.18
C LEU A 74 1.35 14.58 -8.95
N ASP A 75 2.20 15.09 -8.05
CA ASP A 75 1.78 15.90 -6.91
C ASP A 75 0.97 17.11 -7.37
N ARG A 76 1.46 17.86 -8.37
CA ARG A 76 0.75 19.03 -8.94
C ARG A 76 -0.63 18.64 -9.45
N VAL A 77 -0.75 17.54 -10.20
CA VAL A 77 -2.02 17.06 -10.74
C VAL A 77 -2.98 16.68 -9.61
N ALA A 78 -2.50 15.95 -8.61
CA ALA A 78 -3.30 15.56 -7.45
C ALA A 78 -3.84 16.77 -6.68
N PHE A 79 -2.98 17.75 -6.37
CA PHE A 79 -3.39 19.00 -5.71
C PHE A 79 -4.42 19.79 -6.53
N THR A 80 -4.21 19.89 -7.85
CA THR A 80 -5.17 20.59 -8.74
C THR A 80 -6.55 19.93 -8.73
N CYS A 81 -6.63 18.60 -8.61
CA CYS A 81 -7.90 17.89 -8.51
C CYS A 81 -8.60 18.11 -7.16
N MET A 82 -7.84 18.30 -6.07
CA MET A 82 -8.40 18.60 -4.74
C MET A 82 -8.92 20.04 -4.65
N ASP A 83 -8.18 21.02 -5.20
CA ASP A 83 -8.59 22.44 -5.20
C ASP A 83 -9.84 22.71 -6.04
N LYS A 84 -10.19 21.80 -6.96
CA LYS A 84 -11.40 21.87 -7.78
C LYS A 84 -12.63 21.24 -7.14
N GLN A 85 -12.59 20.86 -5.86
CA GLN A 85 -13.82 20.49 -5.17
C GLN A 85 -14.79 21.68 -5.23
N PRO A 86 -15.99 21.53 -5.80
CA PRO A 86 -17.00 22.57 -5.72
C PRO A 86 -17.30 22.77 -4.24
N VAL A 87 -17.03 23.97 -3.74
CA VAL A 87 -17.68 24.46 -2.52
C VAL A 87 -19.17 24.45 -2.83
N ASN A 88 -19.84 23.40 -2.36
CA ASN A 88 -21.28 23.26 -2.52
C ASN A 88 -21.91 24.44 -1.75
N PRO A 89 -22.74 25.28 -2.39
CA PRO A 89 -23.43 26.37 -1.71
C PRO A 89 -24.47 25.86 -0.69
#